data_AF-A0A537SK03-F1
#
_entry.id   AF-A0A537SK03-F1
#
_cell.length_a   1.000
_cell.length_b   1.000
_cell.length_c   1.000
_cell.angle_alpha   90.00
_cell.angle_beta   90.00
_cell.angle_gamma   90.00
#
_symmetry.space_group_name_H-M   'P 1'
#
loop_
_entity.id
_entity.type
_entity.pdbx_description
1 polymer ?
#
loop_
_entity_poly.entity_id
_entity_poly.type
_entity_poly.pdbx_seq_one_letter_code
_entity_poly.pdbx_strand_id
1 'polypeptide(L)'
;MLFKPDLNETAKLAGDRVIRVAGRARRRTVSITITLLIIGGLGYIGWTSLQQRQAADRARPDLPVPVLAATPRIQDVPVYLDAVGAVRALNTVTVRSQVDGKLIAVNFTEGQDVKKGDVLGEIDPVIFKAQYDQTVAKKAQDEAQLANQRLDLARYQQLSASNAGSKQQYDTQRAVVAQQEALVNADQAAIDNAQAMLGYTKIIAPLSGRAGLRQVDQGNIIHAADLTGLVIITQLQPIAVQFSLPQQQIVRTNAAAAKGALTVDVFGNDGTTVIDSGTLKGIDNQVDPTTGTLKLKAEFPNANFQLWPGQFVNVRLKVDTLSQAVVVPTSAVQRGPAGTFSYVIGDNDIVTAKPVAVTQQNEHDAVIASGLSPSDRVVTTGFANLSDGAKVIIGKDDQTPAADLAPRKKGSRGPQGKDAQGKDAQGKDEKGERRGKKGEGSQGAGQGGEQSGSGAKSQP
;
A
#
# COMPACT_ATOMS: atom_id res chain seq x y z
N MET A 1 13.45 42.93 59.83
CA MET A 1 14.67 43.02 59.00
C MET A 1 14.34 43.99 57.86
N LEU A 2 14.70 45.28 57.96
CA LEU A 2 16.00 45.88 57.61
C LEU A 2 16.34 45.66 56.11
N PHE A 3 16.63 46.62 55.23
CA PHE A 3 16.79 48.08 55.26
C PHE A 3 16.59 48.63 53.82
N LYS A 4 16.13 49.87 53.76
CA LYS A 4 16.03 50.84 52.65
C LYS A 4 17.42 51.54 52.44
N PRO A 5 17.65 52.61 51.62
CA PRO A 5 16.96 53.17 50.43
C PRO A 5 17.87 53.97 49.40
N ASP A 6 17.20 54.75 48.51
CA ASP A 6 17.48 56.10 47.92
C ASP A 6 18.61 56.33 46.86
N LEU A 7 18.35 56.87 45.65
CA LEU A 7 17.90 58.22 45.17
C LEU A 7 18.99 59.32 45.19
N ASN A 8 19.22 59.97 44.03
CA ASN A 8 19.61 61.38 43.74
C ASN A 8 20.21 61.46 42.31
N GLU A 9 19.64 62.12 41.28
CA GLU A 9 19.40 63.57 41.01
C GLU A 9 20.63 64.49 40.86
N THR A 10 20.73 65.06 39.63
CA THR A 10 21.05 66.45 39.20
C THR A 10 22.44 67.13 39.38
N ALA A 11 23.01 67.47 38.21
CA ALA A 11 23.40 68.81 37.72
C ALA A 11 24.69 69.57 38.14
N LYS A 12 25.18 70.35 37.12
CA LYS A 12 26.05 71.55 37.05
C LYS A 12 27.50 71.32 36.60
N LEU A 13 27.95 71.84 35.44
CA LEU A 13 28.16 73.24 34.99
C LEU A 13 29.31 73.99 35.69
N ALA A 14 30.10 74.64 34.82
CA ALA A 14 31.03 75.76 35.01
C ALA A 14 32.50 75.45 35.32
N GLY A 15 33.37 75.94 34.44
CA GLY A 15 34.83 75.93 34.58
C GLY A 15 35.50 76.65 33.41
N ASP A 16 35.23 77.94 33.27
CA ASP A 16 35.91 78.84 32.33
C ASP A 16 37.28 79.26 32.91
N ARG A 17 38.35 79.27 32.08
CA ARG A 17 39.47 80.20 32.24
C ARG A 17 40.38 80.25 31.00
N VAL A 18 40.46 81.46 30.47
CA VAL A 18 41.27 81.99 29.37
C VAL A 18 42.77 81.94 29.68
N ILE A 19 43.61 81.55 28.70
CA ILE A 19 44.99 82.05 28.55
C ILE A 19 45.24 82.44 27.09
N ARG A 20 45.53 83.73 26.88
CA ARG A 20 46.08 84.31 25.64
C ARG A 20 47.54 83.89 25.48
N VAL A 21 47.96 83.52 24.27
CA VAL A 21 49.32 83.79 23.79
C VAL A 21 49.29 84.17 22.30
N ALA A 22 49.98 85.26 22.02
CA ALA A 22 50.13 85.93 20.73
C ALA A 22 51.00 85.14 19.73
N GLY A 23 51.09 85.66 18.49
CA GLY A 23 52.30 85.45 17.69
C GLY A 23 52.11 84.95 16.26
N ARG A 24 51.39 85.73 15.44
CA ARG A 24 51.73 86.15 14.07
C ARG A 24 52.90 85.44 13.34
N ALA A 25 52.86 84.11 13.13
CA ALA A 25 53.80 83.39 12.26
C ALA A 25 53.32 82.00 11.77
N ARG A 26 52.00 81.73 11.72
CA ARG A 26 51.45 80.39 11.40
C ARG A 26 50.49 80.31 10.20
N ARG A 27 50.39 81.37 9.39
CA ARG A 27 49.46 81.42 8.23
C ARG A 27 50.04 80.96 6.89
N ARG A 28 51.37 80.81 6.75
CA ARG A 28 52.01 80.34 5.50
C ARG A 28 52.34 78.84 5.49
N THR A 29 52.51 78.22 6.65
CA THR A 29 52.81 76.78 6.75
C THR A 29 51.55 75.91 6.73
N VAL A 30 50.41 76.43 7.19
CA VAL A 30 49.10 75.74 7.16
C VAL A 30 48.47 75.75 5.76
N SER A 31 48.73 76.78 4.93
CA SER A 31 48.22 76.80 3.57
C SER A 31 48.94 75.78 2.68
N ILE A 32 50.26 75.61 2.82
CA ILE A 32 51.05 74.66 2.02
C ILE A 32 50.69 73.21 2.33
N THR A 33 50.43 72.86 3.61
CA THR A 33 50.02 71.50 3.96
C THR A 33 48.62 71.16 3.47
N ILE A 34 47.69 72.12 3.45
CA ILE A 34 46.35 71.94 2.89
C ILE A 34 46.41 71.77 1.36
N THR A 35 47.26 72.54 0.66
CA THR A 35 47.40 72.39 -0.80
C THR A 35 48.00 71.03 -1.19
N LEU A 36 49.00 70.54 -0.44
CA LEU A 36 49.57 69.21 -0.66
C LEU A 36 48.57 68.08 -0.40
N LEU A 37 47.70 68.22 0.62
CA LEU A 37 46.62 67.25 0.87
C LEU A 37 45.56 67.23 -0.23
N ILE A 38 45.21 68.39 -0.80
CA ILE A 38 44.24 68.47 -1.91
C ILE A 38 44.82 67.86 -3.19
N ILE A 39 46.10 68.11 -3.50
CA ILE A 39 46.77 67.52 -4.67
C ILE A 39 46.93 65.99 -4.49
N GLY A 40 47.26 65.53 -3.29
CA GLY A 40 47.31 64.10 -2.97
C GLY A 40 45.94 63.42 -3.06
N GLY A 41 44.88 64.08 -2.60
CA GLY A 41 43.49 63.59 -2.70
C GLY A 41 42.98 63.53 -4.13
N LEU A 42 43.28 64.54 -4.96
CA LEU A 42 42.92 64.54 -6.39
C LEU A 42 43.72 63.50 -7.19
N GLY A 43 45.00 63.29 -6.85
CA GLY A 43 45.82 62.22 -7.42
C GLY A 43 45.29 60.82 -7.08
N TYR A 44 44.81 60.61 -5.85
CA TYR A 44 44.20 59.35 -5.42
C TYR A 44 42.86 59.08 -6.13
N ILE A 45 42.01 60.09 -6.30
CA ILE A 45 40.72 59.97 -7.02
C ILE A 45 40.95 59.75 -8.53
N GLY A 46 41.96 60.40 -9.11
CA GLY A 46 42.37 60.15 -10.50
C GLY A 46 42.83 58.71 -10.72
N TRP A 47 43.64 58.17 -9.80
CA TRP A 47 44.15 56.80 -9.88
C TRP A 47 43.05 55.74 -9.68
N THR A 48 42.12 55.93 -8.73
CA THR A 48 41.01 54.98 -8.52
C THR A 48 40.01 54.99 -9.68
N SER A 49 39.76 56.15 -10.30
CA SER A 49 38.86 56.23 -11.47
C SER A 49 39.43 55.54 -12.72
N LEU A 50 40.76 55.52 -12.87
CA LEU A 50 41.42 54.86 -14.00
C LEU A 50 41.55 53.35 -13.79
N GLN A 51 41.65 52.90 -12.54
CA GLN A 51 41.69 51.48 -12.19
C GLN A 51 40.29 50.82 -12.21
N GLN A 52 39.22 51.59 -11.99
CA GLN A 52 37.84 51.12 -12.18
C GLN A 52 37.40 51.05 -13.65
N ARG A 53 38.07 51.78 -14.57
CA ARG A 53 37.81 51.66 -16.02
C ARG A 53 38.49 50.46 -16.70
N GLN A 54 39.44 49.80 -16.03
CA GLN A 54 40.05 48.55 -16.52
C GLN A 54 39.37 47.27 -16.00
N ALA A 55 38.34 47.39 -15.16
CA ALA A 55 37.58 46.26 -14.62
C ALA A 55 36.20 46.05 -15.28
N ALA A 56 35.78 46.93 -16.19
CA ALA A 56 34.44 46.90 -16.79
C ALA A 56 34.34 46.31 -18.21
N ASP A 57 35.45 46.05 -18.90
CA ASP A 57 35.44 45.48 -20.27
C ASP A 57 36.36 44.26 -20.40
N ARG A 58 36.08 43.22 -19.59
CA ARG A 58 36.39 41.84 -20.00
C ARG A 58 35.07 41.14 -20.25
N ALA A 59 34.42 41.46 -21.37
CA ALA A 59 33.51 40.54 -22.00
C ALA A 59 34.27 39.23 -22.17
N ARG A 60 33.90 38.22 -21.36
CA ARG A 60 34.38 36.86 -21.56
C ARG A 60 34.08 36.51 -23.01
N PRO A 61 34.99 35.86 -23.76
CA PRO A 61 34.63 35.30 -25.04
C PRO A 61 33.37 34.48 -24.81
N ASP A 62 32.32 34.73 -25.61
CA ASP A 62 31.07 33.97 -25.63
C ASP A 62 31.40 32.57 -26.16
N LEU A 63 32.11 31.81 -25.34
CA LEU A 63 32.47 30.43 -25.57
C LEU A 63 31.16 29.66 -25.45
N PRO A 64 30.68 29.06 -26.54
CA PRO A 64 29.39 28.41 -26.51
C PRO A 64 29.39 27.30 -25.47
N VAL A 65 28.35 27.30 -24.64
CA VAL A 65 28.22 26.35 -23.54
C VAL A 65 27.80 24.98 -24.12
N PRO A 66 28.53 23.89 -23.83
CA PRO A 66 28.13 22.57 -24.27
C PRO A 66 26.89 22.10 -23.50
N VAL A 67 25.84 21.72 -24.23
CA VAL A 67 24.57 21.25 -23.66
C VAL A 67 24.09 19.99 -24.35
N LEU A 68 23.32 19.16 -23.64
CA LEU A 68 22.53 18.11 -24.25
C LEU A 68 21.10 18.61 -24.44
N ALA A 69 20.48 18.24 -25.55
CA ALA A 69 19.15 18.70 -25.92
C ALA A 69 18.25 17.53 -26.28
N ALA A 70 17.04 17.54 -25.73
CA ALA A 70 15.98 16.60 -26.10
C ALA A 70 14.87 17.33 -26.85
N THR A 71 14.14 16.61 -27.69
CA THR A 71 12.92 17.12 -28.34
C THR A 71 11.71 16.63 -27.53
N PRO A 72 10.72 17.48 -27.20
CA PRO A 72 9.48 17.06 -26.57
C PRO A 72 8.78 16.00 -27.41
N ARG A 73 8.21 14.99 -26.74
CA ARG A 73 7.49 13.87 -27.38
C ARG A 73 6.01 14.00 -27.08
N ILE A 74 5.17 13.67 -28.05
CA ILE A 74 3.72 13.56 -27.83
C ILE A 74 3.41 12.10 -27.50
N GLN A 75 2.86 11.87 -26.32
CA GLN A 75 2.42 10.54 -25.91
C GLN A 75 1.22 10.61 -24.98
N ASP A 76 0.43 9.54 -24.94
CA ASP A 76 -0.67 9.41 -24.01
C ASP A 76 -0.12 8.99 -22.64
N VAL A 77 -0.32 9.84 -21.62
CA VAL A 77 0.27 9.62 -20.30
C VAL A 77 -0.82 9.17 -19.31
N PRO A 78 -0.77 7.94 -18.80
CA PRO A 78 -1.70 7.50 -17.76
C PRO A 78 -1.42 8.24 -16.45
N VAL A 79 -2.48 8.68 -15.79
CA VAL A 79 -2.37 9.28 -14.47
C VAL A 79 -2.81 8.30 -13.41
N TYR A 80 -1.93 8.12 -12.43
CA TYR A 80 -2.11 7.19 -11.35
C TYR A 80 -2.23 7.90 -10.01
N LEU A 81 -2.96 7.26 -9.08
CA LEU A 81 -2.93 7.56 -7.66
C LEU A 81 -2.35 6.35 -6.93
N ASP A 82 -1.22 6.57 -6.26
CA ASP A 82 -0.59 5.55 -5.44
C ASP A 82 -1.21 5.54 -4.03
N ALA A 83 -1.41 4.34 -3.50
CA ALA A 83 -1.96 4.11 -2.18
C ALA A 83 -1.33 2.85 -1.56
N VAL A 84 -1.44 2.74 -0.25
CA VAL A 84 -1.16 1.48 0.46
C VAL A 84 -2.49 0.85 0.84
N GLY A 85 -2.61 -0.45 0.59
CA GLY A 85 -3.81 -1.23 0.88
C GLY A 85 -3.51 -2.44 1.74
N ALA A 86 -4.58 -3.00 2.30
CA ALA A 86 -4.58 -4.30 2.94
C ALA A 86 -5.41 -5.27 2.10
N VAL A 87 -4.84 -6.43 1.83
CA VAL A 87 -5.53 -7.54 1.17
C VAL A 87 -6.55 -8.12 2.15
N ARG A 88 -7.78 -8.31 1.68
CA ARG A 88 -8.91 -8.87 2.41
C ARG A 88 -9.47 -10.05 1.64
N ALA A 89 -9.84 -11.10 2.34
CA ALA A 89 -10.66 -12.15 1.76
C ALA A 89 -11.97 -11.54 1.26
N LEU A 90 -12.47 -12.03 0.12
CA LEU A 90 -13.74 -11.55 -0.39
C LEU A 90 -14.89 -11.97 0.53
N ASN A 91 -14.87 -13.24 0.91
CA ASN A 91 -15.78 -13.85 1.86
C ASN A 91 -14.99 -14.76 2.79
N THR A 92 -15.35 -14.76 4.07
CA THR A 92 -14.84 -15.68 5.08
C THR A 92 -16.03 -16.24 5.84
N VAL A 93 -16.03 -17.55 6.05
CA VAL A 93 -17.07 -18.22 6.82
C VAL A 93 -16.45 -19.18 7.82
N THR A 94 -16.90 -19.08 9.07
CA THR A 94 -16.64 -20.10 10.07
C THR A 94 -17.71 -21.16 9.93
N VAL A 95 -17.33 -22.36 9.47
CA VAL A 95 -18.26 -23.46 9.31
C VAL A 95 -18.55 -24.06 10.67
N ARG A 96 -19.81 -24.00 11.09
CA ARG A 96 -20.27 -24.44 12.41
C ARG A 96 -21.29 -25.57 12.26
N SER A 97 -21.42 -26.38 13.30
CA SER A 97 -22.52 -27.33 13.38
C SER A 97 -23.86 -26.59 13.57
N GLN A 98 -24.93 -27.14 13.01
CA GLN A 98 -26.29 -26.69 13.27
C GLN A 98 -27.03 -27.59 14.26
N VAL A 99 -26.49 -28.78 14.53
CA VAL A 99 -27.04 -29.77 15.46
C VAL A 99 -25.96 -30.30 16.40
N ASP A 100 -26.36 -30.84 17.53
CA ASP A 100 -25.43 -31.37 18.51
C ASP A 100 -25.11 -32.84 18.20
N GLY A 101 -23.86 -33.25 18.45
CA GLY A 101 -23.50 -34.66 18.38
C GLY A 101 -22.00 -34.91 18.31
N LYS A 102 -21.64 -36.19 18.22
CA LYS A 102 -20.25 -36.63 18.09
C LYS A 102 -19.81 -36.53 16.63
N LEU A 103 -18.67 -35.89 16.38
CA LEU A 103 -18.05 -35.83 15.07
C LEU A 103 -17.43 -37.19 14.72
N ILE A 104 -18.01 -37.91 13.77
CA ILE A 104 -17.57 -39.26 13.36
C ILE A 104 -16.52 -39.23 12.26
N ALA A 105 -16.50 -38.19 11.42
CA ALA A 105 -15.54 -38.05 10.33
C ALA A 105 -15.25 -36.58 10.02
N VAL A 106 -14.02 -36.33 9.53
CA VAL A 106 -13.60 -35.05 8.95
C VAL A 106 -13.09 -35.33 7.55
N ASN A 107 -13.75 -34.73 6.56
CA ASN A 107 -13.67 -35.09 5.15
C ASN A 107 -12.90 -34.04 4.32
N PHE A 108 -11.95 -33.32 4.93
CA PHE A 108 -11.08 -32.37 4.24
C PHE A 108 -9.65 -32.42 4.79
N THR A 109 -8.69 -32.03 3.96
CA THR A 109 -7.29 -31.82 4.38
C THR A 109 -7.06 -30.35 4.70
N GLU A 110 -6.30 -30.05 5.74
CA GLU A 110 -5.96 -28.67 6.11
C GLU A 110 -5.23 -27.96 4.96
N GLY A 111 -5.64 -26.74 4.62
CA GLY A 111 -5.09 -25.98 3.49
C GLY A 111 -5.64 -26.39 2.11
N GLN A 112 -6.53 -27.39 2.03
CA GLN A 112 -7.17 -27.79 0.78
C GLN A 112 -8.17 -26.76 0.27
N ASP A 113 -8.33 -26.66 -1.05
CA ASP A 113 -9.44 -25.94 -1.67
C ASP A 113 -10.71 -26.79 -1.67
N VAL A 114 -11.77 -26.25 -1.07
CA VAL A 114 -13.09 -26.86 -0.98
C VAL A 114 -14.08 -26.09 -1.85
N LYS A 115 -15.06 -26.80 -2.41
CA LYS A 115 -16.14 -26.24 -3.20
C LYS A 115 -17.40 -26.12 -2.35
N LYS A 116 -18.25 -25.16 -2.70
CA LYS A 116 -19.60 -25.07 -2.11
C LYS A 116 -20.34 -26.40 -2.28
N GLY A 117 -20.86 -26.92 -1.17
CA GLY A 117 -21.59 -28.19 -1.10
C GLY A 117 -20.74 -29.41 -0.71
N ASP A 118 -19.41 -29.28 -0.65
CA ASP A 118 -18.56 -30.37 -0.19
C ASP A 118 -18.85 -30.69 1.28
N VAL A 119 -18.91 -31.98 1.62
CA VAL A 119 -19.08 -32.44 3.00
C VAL A 119 -17.73 -32.34 3.70
N LEU A 120 -17.64 -31.52 4.74
CA LEU A 120 -16.42 -31.27 5.52
C LEU A 120 -16.35 -32.11 6.77
N GLY A 121 -17.50 -32.44 7.35
CA GLY A 121 -17.58 -33.24 8.56
C GLY A 121 -18.93 -33.95 8.66
N GLU A 122 -18.92 -35.06 9.39
CA GLU A 122 -20.12 -35.86 9.62
C GLU A 122 -20.31 -36.06 11.13
N ILE A 123 -21.52 -35.77 11.58
CA ILE A 123 -22.00 -36.02 12.94
C ILE A 123 -22.71 -37.37 12.95
N ASP A 124 -22.60 -38.10 14.05
CA ASP A 124 -23.32 -39.37 14.24
C ASP A 124 -24.83 -39.19 13.96
N PRO A 125 -25.36 -39.82 12.89
CA PRO A 125 -26.74 -39.59 12.46
C PRO A 125 -27.74 -40.49 13.18
N VAL A 126 -27.32 -41.41 14.07
CA VAL A 126 -28.18 -42.49 14.58
C VAL A 126 -29.48 -41.98 15.21
N ILE A 127 -29.40 -40.97 16.07
CA ILE A 127 -30.59 -40.42 16.75
C ILE A 127 -31.49 -39.66 15.75
N PHE A 128 -30.88 -38.89 14.84
CA PHE A 128 -31.62 -38.14 13.83
C PHE A 128 -32.32 -39.05 12.83
N LYS A 129 -31.67 -40.15 12.44
CA LYS A 129 -32.22 -41.16 11.55
C LYS A 129 -33.38 -41.91 12.21
N ALA A 130 -33.23 -42.30 13.48
CA ALA A 130 -34.31 -42.91 14.24
C ALA A 130 -35.53 -41.97 14.36
N GLN A 131 -35.32 -40.67 14.61
CA GLN A 131 -36.40 -39.68 14.66
C GLN A 131 -37.11 -39.54 13.30
N TYR A 132 -36.35 -39.49 12.20
CA TYR A 132 -36.92 -39.48 10.85
C TYR A 132 -37.77 -40.73 10.60
N ASP A 133 -37.24 -41.92 10.89
CA ASP A 133 -37.95 -43.18 10.68
C ASP A 133 -39.23 -43.26 11.55
N GLN A 134 -39.21 -42.71 12.78
CA GLN A 134 -40.39 -42.59 13.63
C GLN A 134 -41.48 -41.70 13.01
N THR A 135 -41.11 -40.54 12.45
CA THR A 135 -42.08 -39.63 11.79
C THR A 135 -42.68 -40.25 10.53
N VAL A 136 -41.89 -40.99 9.75
CA VAL A 136 -42.37 -41.72 8.57
C VAL A 136 -43.37 -42.81 8.98
N ALA A 137 -43.07 -43.57 10.03
CA ALA A 137 -43.98 -44.58 10.55
C ALA A 137 -45.30 -43.98 11.06
N LYS A 138 -45.24 -42.80 11.71
CA LYS A 138 -46.44 -42.10 12.19
C LYS A 138 -47.34 -41.67 11.04
N LYS A 139 -46.77 -41.08 9.98
CA LYS A 139 -47.53 -40.72 8.78
C LYS A 139 -48.19 -41.94 8.14
N ALA A 140 -47.47 -43.06 8.03
CA ALA A 140 -48.02 -44.29 7.46
C ALA A 140 -49.20 -44.83 8.28
N GLN A 141 -49.14 -44.74 9.62
CA GLN A 141 -50.26 -45.06 10.50
C GLN A 141 -51.49 -44.19 10.22
N ASP A 142 -51.28 -42.87 10.08
CA ASP A 142 -52.36 -41.90 9.90
C ASP A 142 -52.94 -41.91 8.49
N GLU A 143 -52.14 -42.25 7.48
CA GLU A 143 -52.58 -42.54 6.11
C GLU A 143 -53.47 -43.79 6.06
N ALA A 144 -53.13 -44.85 6.80
CA ALA A 144 -53.97 -46.03 6.92
C ALA A 144 -55.30 -45.70 7.63
N GLN A 145 -55.28 -44.88 8.67
CA GLN A 145 -56.48 -44.41 9.34
C GLN A 145 -57.34 -43.55 8.39
N LEU A 146 -56.74 -42.63 7.63
CA LEU A 146 -57.42 -41.82 6.64
C LEU A 146 -58.09 -42.68 5.56
N ALA A 147 -57.40 -43.72 5.06
CA ALA A 147 -57.95 -44.64 4.08
C ALA A 147 -59.23 -45.31 4.61
N ASN A 148 -59.23 -45.76 5.87
CA ASN A 148 -60.42 -46.31 6.51
C ASN A 148 -61.54 -45.28 6.63
N GLN A 149 -61.25 -44.06 7.10
CA GLN A 149 -62.25 -42.98 7.23
C GLN A 149 -62.87 -42.56 5.89
N ARG A 150 -62.09 -42.62 4.80
CA ARG A 150 -62.57 -42.36 3.43
C ARG A 150 -63.52 -43.45 2.93
N LEU A 151 -63.26 -44.72 3.26
CA LEU A 151 -64.18 -45.83 2.96
C LEU A 151 -65.52 -45.66 3.69
N ASP A 152 -65.47 -45.28 4.97
CA ASP A 152 -66.68 -45.01 5.75
C ASP A 152 -67.46 -43.80 5.21
N LEU A 153 -66.76 -42.73 4.79
CA LEU A 153 -67.39 -41.58 4.13
C LEU A 153 -68.12 -41.99 2.85
N ALA A 154 -67.49 -42.80 1.99
CA ALA A 154 -68.11 -43.29 0.77
C ALA A 154 -69.38 -44.12 1.07
N ARG A 155 -69.33 -44.95 2.12
CA ARG A 155 -70.48 -45.74 2.58
C ARG A 155 -71.63 -44.84 3.08
N TYR A 156 -71.34 -43.83 3.89
CA TYR A 156 -72.36 -42.88 4.38
C TYR A 156 -72.92 -41.98 3.27
N GLN A 157 -72.09 -41.63 2.28
CA GLN A 157 -72.54 -40.88 1.10
C GLN A 157 -73.58 -41.68 0.31
N GLN A 158 -73.33 -42.97 0.08
CA GLN A 158 -74.26 -43.85 -0.63
C GLN A 158 -75.58 -44.04 0.15
N LEU A 159 -75.50 -44.27 1.47
CA LEU A 159 -76.68 -44.42 2.34
C LEU A 159 -77.52 -43.13 2.43
N SER A 160 -76.87 -41.97 2.47
CA SER A 160 -77.57 -40.68 2.48
C SER A 160 -78.27 -40.39 1.14
N ALA A 161 -77.63 -40.75 0.01
CA ALA A 161 -78.23 -40.58 -1.32
C ALA A 161 -79.47 -41.47 -1.54
N SER A 162 -79.51 -42.66 -0.91
CA SER A 162 -80.68 -43.55 -0.95
C SER A 162 -81.71 -43.26 0.16
N ASN A 163 -81.62 -42.12 0.86
CA ASN A 163 -82.44 -41.76 2.04
C ASN A 163 -82.47 -42.83 3.16
N ALA A 164 -81.48 -43.73 3.19
CA ALA A 164 -81.37 -44.82 4.16
C ALA A 164 -80.47 -44.44 5.37
N GLY A 165 -79.78 -43.30 5.31
CA GLY A 165 -78.89 -42.81 6.36
C GLY A 165 -79.13 -41.34 6.74
N SER A 166 -78.65 -40.93 7.92
CA SER A 166 -78.77 -39.55 8.40
C SER A 166 -77.78 -38.61 7.70
N LYS A 167 -78.25 -37.48 7.16
CA LYS A 167 -77.39 -36.42 6.60
C LYS A 167 -76.36 -35.92 7.62
N GLN A 168 -76.74 -35.87 8.90
CA GLN A 168 -75.84 -35.48 9.98
C GLN A 168 -74.64 -36.42 10.08
N GLN A 169 -74.83 -37.74 9.94
CA GLN A 169 -73.74 -38.71 9.99
C GLN A 169 -72.78 -38.54 8.81
N TYR A 170 -73.29 -38.28 7.61
CA TYR A 170 -72.46 -37.96 6.46
C TYR A 170 -71.63 -36.68 6.66
N ASP A 171 -72.25 -35.59 7.13
CA ASP A 171 -71.55 -34.34 7.38
C ASP A 171 -70.49 -34.47 8.50
N THR A 172 -70.80 -35.22 9.57
CA THR A 172 -69.83 -35.55 10.64
C THR A 172 -68.66 -36.35 10.09
N GLN A 173 -68.92 -37.40 9.29
CA GLN A 173 -67.86 -38.20 8.71
C GLN A 173 -66.99 -37.38 7.73
N ARG A 174 -67.60 -36.48 6.95
CA ARG A 174 -66.85 -35.58 6.06
C ARG A 174 -65.90 -34.68 6.86
N ALA A 175 -66.33 -34.18 8.01
CA ALA A 175 -65.48 -33.39 8.90
C ALA A 175 -64.33 -34.23 9.49
N VAL A 176 -64.59 -35.49 9.86
CA VAL A 176 -63.55 -36.42 10.34
C VAL A 176 -62.50 -36.70 9.27
N VAL A 177 -62.90 -36.93 8.01
CA VAL A 177 -61.96 -37.09 6.89
C VAL A 177 -61.13 -35.83 6.70
N ALA A 178 -61.75 -34.65 6.69
CA ALA A 178 -61.02 -33.39 6.55
C ALA A 178 -60.03 -33.15 7.71
N GLN A 179 -60.39 -33.53 8.94
CA GLN A 179 -59.49 -33.48 10.09
C GLN A 179 -58.30 -34.43 9.93
N GLN A 180 -58.55 -35.66 9.49
CA GLN A 180 -57.50 -36.66 9.30
C GLN A 180 -56.58 -36.30 8.12
N GLU A 181 -57.11 -35.70 7.05
CA GLU A 181 -56.31 -35.14 5.96
C GLU A 181 -55.38 -34.03 6.44
N ALA A 182 -55.88 -33.14 7.31
CA ALA A 182 -55.05 -32.11 7.93
C ALA A 182 -53.96 -32.72 8.83
N LEU A 183 -54.25 -33.83 9.52
CA LEU A 183 -53.28 -34.54 10.35
C LEU A 183 -52.16 -35.18 9.51
N VAL A 184 -52.49 -35.85 8.40
CA VAL A 184 -51.49 -36.40 7.47
C VAL A 184 -50.59 -35.29 6.89
N ASN A 185 -51.15 -34.10 6.61
CA ASN A 185 -50.35 -32.95 6.18
C ASN A 185 -49.42 -32.43 7.30
N ALA A 186 -49.87 -32.44 8.56
CA ALA A 186 -49.03 -32.09 9.70
C ALA A 186 -47.89 -33.10 9.90
N ASP A 187 -48.16 -34.41 9.71
CA ASP A 187 -47.13 -35.44 9.75
C ASP A 187 -46.09 -35.27 8.63
N GLN A 188 -46.51 -34.86 7.43
CA GLN A 188 -45.56 -34.54 6.35
C GLN A 188 -44.63 -33.39 6.76
N ALA A 189 -45.15 -32.33 7.38
CA ALA A 189 -44.31 -31.24 7.88
C ALA A 189 -43.34 -31.71 8.98
N ALA A 190 -43.73 -32.68 9.81
CA ALA A 190 -42.86 -33.29 10.80
C ALA A 190 -41.73 -34.12 10.15
N ILE A 191 -42.02 -34.87 9.08
CA ILE A 191 -41.01 -35.57 8.27
C ILE A 191 -40.02 -34.58 7.67
N ASP A 192 -40.50 -33.49 7.08
CA ASP A 192 -39.65 -32.48 6.45
C ASP A 192 -38.70 -31.83 7.48
N ASN A 193 -39.19 -31.59 8.70
CA ASN A 193 -38.37 -31.09 9.81
C ASN A 193 -37.30 -32.10 10.25
N ALA A 194 -37.68 -33.38 10.45
CA ALA A 194 -36.75 -34.43 10.82
C ALA A 194 -35.70 -34.69 9.72
N GLN A 195 -36.10 -34.60 8.45
CA GLN A 195 -35.20 -34.70 7.30
C GLN A 195 -34.20 -33.55 7.26
N ALA A 196 -34.62 -32.32 7.57
CA ALA A 196 -33.72 -31.18 7.66
C ALA A 196 -32.67 -31.37 8.78
N MET A 197 -33.11 -31.80 9.97
CA MET A 197 -32.20 -32.11 11.08
C MET A 197 -31.21 -33.23 10.73
N LEU A 198 -31.68 -34.28 10.07
CA LEU A 198 -30.80 -35.35 9.57
C LEU A 198 -29.82 -34.83 8.51
N GLY A 199 -30.25 -33.91 7.63
CA GLY A 199 -29.38 -33.24 6.67
C GLY A 199 -28.27 -32.43 7.34
N TYR A 200 -28.57 -31.77 8.45
CA TYR A 200 -27.61 -30.98 9.23
C TYR A 200 -26.54 -31.80 9.94
N THR A 201 -26.69 -33.13 10.03
CA THR A 201 -25.61 -34.02 10.48
C THR A 201 -24.42 -34.02 9.53
N LYS A 202 -24.63 -33.66 8.25
CA LYS A 202 -23.58 -33.43 7.27
C LYS A 202 -23.23 -31.95 7.25
N ILE A 203 -22.03 -31.63 7.74
CA ILE A 203 -21.52 -30.27 7.77
C ILE A 203 -20.96 -29.96 6.37
N ILE A 204 -21.68 -29.13 5.62
CA ILE A 204 -21.32 -28.77 4.23
C ILE A 204 -20.63 -27.41 4.16
N ALA A 205 -19.75 -27.24 3.16
CA ALA A 205 -19.14 -25.95 2.84
C ALA A 205 -20.18 -24.99 2.23
N PRO A 206 -20.48 -23.83 2.86
CA PRO A 206 -21.47 -22.89 2.33
C PRO A 206 -20.93 -22.04 1.18
N LEU A 207 -19.60 -21.95 1.02
CA LEU A 207 -18.91 -21.26 -0.06
C LEU A 207 -17.65 -22.02 -0.48
N SER A 208 -17.18 -21.75 -1.70
CA SER A 208 -15.90 -22.27 -2.20
C SER A 208 -14.74 -21.42 -1.71
N GLY A 209 -13.66 -22.05 -1.26
CA GLY A 209 -12.48 -21.36 -0.77
C GLY A 209 -11.44 -22.32 -0.19
N ARG A 210 -10.39 -21.77 0.42
CA ARG A 210 -9.36 -22.55 1.08
C ARG A 210 -9.77 -22.84 2.53
N ALA A 211 -9.77 -24.11 2.90
CA ALA A 211 -9.99 -24.55 4.27
C ALA A 211 -8.75 -24.24 5.11
N GLY A 212 -8.94 -23.59 6.26
CA GLY A 212 -7.88 -23.36 7.23
C GLY A 212 -7.47 -24.63 7.99
N LEU A 213 -6.77 -24.42 9.11
CA LEU A 213 -6.49 -25.49 10.06
C LEU A 213 -7.80 -25.94 10.73
N ARG A 214 -7.88 -27.24 11.04
CA ARG A 214 -9.00 -27.82 11.74
C ARG A 214 -9.01 -27.31 13.18
N GLN A 215 -10.19 -26.92 13.67
CA GLN A 215 -10.35 -26.47 15.05
C GLN A 215 -10.85 -27.56 16.00
N VAL A 216 -11.46 -28.62 15.46
CA VAL A 216 -12.02 -29.73 16.24
C VAL A 216 -11.64 -31.06 15.61
N ASP A 217 -11.07 -31.96 16.41
CA ASP A 217 -10.68 -33.29 15.96
C ASP A 217 -11.86 -34.28 15.90
N GLN A 218 -11.73 -35.28 15.03
CA GLN A 218 -12.66 -36.40 14.96
C GLN A 218 -12.77 -37.09 16.32
N GLY A 219 -14.00 -37.46 16.70
CA GLY A 219 -14.32 -38.10 17.97
C GLY A 219 -14.79 -37.13 19.06
N ASN A 220 -14.55 -35.83 18.90
CA ASN A 220 -15.05 -34.82 19.81
C ASN A 220 -16.57 -34.61 19.65
N ILE A 221 -17.21 -34.14 20.71
CA ILE A 221 -18.60 -33.70 20.70
C ILE A 221 -18.61 -32.23 20.31
N ILE A 222 -19.50 -31.86 19.39
CA ILE A 222 -19.72 -30.48 18.95
C ILE A 222 -21.15 -30.07 19.24
N HIS A 223 -21.34 -28.79 19.55
CA HIS A 223 -22.63 -28.18 19.82
C HIS A 223 -22.94 -27.08 18.81
N ALA A 224 -24.21 -26.87 18.50
CA ALA A 224 -24.66 -25.77 17.65
C ALA A 224 -24.31 -24.39 18.24
N ALA A 225 -24.15 -24.31 19.57
CA ALA A 225 -23.76 -23.10 20.27
C ALA A 225 -22.26 -22.75 20.15
N ASP A 226 -21.40 -23.68 19.71
CA ASP A 226 -19.95 -23.49 19.72
C ASP A 226 -19.50 -22.41 18.73
N LEU A 227 -18.75 -21.40 19.21
CA LEU A 227 -18.32 -20.26 18.39
C LEU A 227 -17.08 -20.54 17.52
N THR A 228 -16.24 -21.49 17.94
CA THR A 228 -15.02 -21.89 17.23
C THR A 228 -15.36 -22.49 15.86
N GLY A 229 -16.37 -23.36 15.80
CA GLY A 229 -16.74 -24.09 14.58
C GLY A 229 -15.73 -25.19 14.23
N LEU A 230 -15.94 -25.86 13.10
CA LEU A 230 -15.11 -26.96 12.62
C LEU A 230 -13.86 -26.44 11.88
N VAL A 231 -14.07 -25.48 10.98
CA VAL A 231 -13.03 -24.91 10.11
C VAL A 231 -13.45 -23.54 9.60
N ILE A 232 -12.48 -22.67 9.34
CA ILE A 232 -12.69 -21.39 8.67
C ILE A 232 -12.36 -21.56 7.19
N ILE A 233 -13.33 -21.28 6.32
CA ILE A 233 -13.11 -21.25 4.87
C ILE A 233 -12.94 -19.80 4.44
N THR A 234 -11.86 -19.54 3.73
CA THR A 234 -11.53 -18.21 3.22
C THR A 234 -11.51 -18.23 1.71
N GLN A 235 -12.31 -17.38 1.08
CA GLN A 235 -12.30 -17.22 -0.37
C GLN A 235 -11.08 -16.41 -0.81
N LEU A 236 -10.15 -17.08 -1.51
CA LEU A 236 -8.93 -16.47 -2.05
C LEU A 236 -9.06 -16.02 -3.51
N GLN A 237 -10.09 -16.49 -4.22
CA GLN A 237 -10.36 -16.19 -5.62
C GLN A 237 -11.86 -15.89 -5.84
N PRO A 238 -12.22 -14.70 -6.34
CA PRO A 238 -11.39 -13.50 -6.35
C PRO A 238 -11.08 -13.01 -4.92
N ILE A 239 -10.12 -12.11 -4.79
CA ILE A 239 -9.71 -11.47 -3.52
C ILE A 239 -9.96 -9.97 -3.58
N ALA A 240 -10.10 -9.32 -2.43
CA ALA A 240 -10.29 -7.88 -2.35
C ALA A 240 -9.02 -7.20 -1.83
N VAL A 241 -8.73 -5.99 -2.31
CA VAL A 241 -7.77 -5.09 -1.67
C VAL A 241 -8.50 -3.84 -1.26
N GLN A 242 -8.42 -3.51 0.02
CA GLN A 242 -8.96 -2.28 0.57
C GLN A 242 -7.81 -1.30 0.77
N PHE A 243 -7.90 -0.14 0.13
CA PHE A 243 -6.86 0.89 0.20
C PHE A 243 -7.49 2.26 0.43
N SER A 244 -6.69 3.19 0.93
CA SER A 244 -7.16 4.53 1.28
C SER A 244 -6.48 5.60 0.44
N LEU A 245 -7.25 6.58 -0.03
CA LEU A 245 -6.75 7.76 -0.72
C LEU A 245 -7.01 9.02 0.10
N PRO A 246 -6.13 10.04 0.06
CA PRO A 246 -6.39 11.32 0.71
C PRO A 246 -7.66 11.98 0.19
N GLN A 247 -8.41 12.66 1.07
CA GLN A 247 -9.70 13.29 0.71
C GLN A 247 -9.62 14.30 -0.45
N GLN A 248 -8.44 14.88 -0.71
CA GLN A 248 -8.22 15.81 -1.82
C GLN A 248 -8.41 15.13 -3.18
N GLN A 249 -8.26 13.80 -3.26
CA GLN A 249 -8.42 13.04 -4.49
C GLN A 249 -9.86 12.62 -4.78
N ILE A 250 -10.82 12.84 -3.87
CA ILE A 250 -12.21 12.37 -4.01
C ILE A 250 -12.84 12.81 -5.33
N VAL A 251 -12.74 14.12 -5.65
CA VAL A 251 -13.34 14.68 -6.87
C VAL A 251 -12.75 14.01 -8.12
N ARG A 252 -11.43 13.79 -8.13
CA ARG A 252 -10.73 13.16 -9.25
C ARG A 252 -11.12 11.69 -9.40
N THR A 253 -11.15 10.94 -8.31
CA THR A 253 -11.56 9.53 -8.29
C THR A 253 -13.01 9.36 -8.73
N ASN A 254 -13.94 10.22 -8.26
CA ASN A 254 -15.34 10.16 -8.65
C ASN A 254 -15.53 10.51 -10.14
N ALA A 255 -14.82 11.52 -10.64
CA ALA A 255 -14.85 11.86 -12.06
C ALA A 255 -14.31 10.72 -12.93
N ALA A 256 -13.24 10.05 -12.48
CA ALA A 256 -12.69 8.88 -13.14
C ALA A 256 -13.69 7.70 -13.17
N ALA A 257 -14.27 7.37 -12.01
CA ALA A 257 -15.22 6.26 -11.88
C ALA A 257 -16.52 6.50 -12.68
N ALA A 258 -16.93 7.76 -12.86
CA ALA A 258 -18.06 8.12 -13.71
C ALA A 258 -17.80 7.87 -15.21
N LYS A 259 -16.53 7.87 -15.65
CA LYS A 259 -16.16 7.55 -17.05
C LYS A 259 -16.18 6.04 -17.35
N GLY A 260 -16.03 5.19 -16.32
CA GLY A 260 -16.03 3.74 -16.47
C GLY A 260 -15.30 3.00 -15.37
N ALA A 261 -15.11 1.69 -15.56
CA ALA A 261 -14.39 0.84 -14.61
C ALA A 261 -12.91 1.24 -14.53
N LEU A 262 -12.42 1.44 -13.31
CA LEU A 262 -11.03 1.82 -13.06
C LEU A 262 -10.16 0.59 -12.81
N THR A 263 -9.02 0.53 -13.49
CA THR A 263 -8.01 -0.51 -13.28
C THR A 263 -7.15 -0.17 -12.07
N VAL A 264 -6.86 -1.20 -11.28
CA VAL A 264 -6.06 -1.09 -10.07
C VAL A 264 -4.94 -2.12 -10.15
N ASP A 265 -3.69 -1.69 -10.11
CA ASP A 265 -2.54 -2.58 -10.13
C ASP A 265 -1.98 -2.72 -8.71
N VAL A 266 -1.67 -3.96 -8.32
CA VAL A 266 -0.99 -4.26 -7.06
C VAL A 266 0.47 -4.56 -7.34
N PHE A 267 1.36 -3.87 -6.63
CA PHE A 267 2.79 -4.05 -6.72
C PHE A 267 3.32 -4.93 -5.59
N GLY A 268 4.36 -5.69 -5.89
CA GLY A 268 5.12 -6.44 -4.90
C GLY A 268 5.93 -5.56 -3.97
N ASN A 269 6.59 -6.22 -3.02
CA ASN A 269 7.43 -5.56 -2.03
C ASN A 269 8.63 -4.83 -2.65
N ASP A 270 8.99 -5.17 -3.89
CA ASP A 270 10.02 -4.50 -4.69
C ASP A 270 9.57 -3.16 -5.28
N GLY A 271 8.28 -2.82 -5.17
CA GLY A 271 7.69 -1.57 -5.67
C GLY A 271 7.66 -1.44 -7.19
N THR A 272 8.05 -2.48 -7.93
CA THR A 272 8.23 -2.43 -9.39
C THR A 272 7.47 -3.53 -10.12
N THR A 273 7.41 -4.73 -9.55
CA THR A 273 6.71 -5.85 -10.19
C THR A 273 5.21 -5.78 -9.90
N VAL A 274 4.38 -5.80 -10.95
CA VAL A 274 2.93 -5.94 -10.83
C VAL A 274 2.60 -7.40 -10.51
N ILE A 275 2.00 -7.64 -9.34
CA ILE A 275 1.57 -8.95 -8.86
C ILE A 275 0.27 -9.37 -9.54
N ASP A 276 -0.72 -8.47 -9.52
CA ASP A 276 -2.04 -8.71 -10.09
C ASP A 276 -2.71 -7.38 -10.45
N SER A 277 -3.61 -7.42 -11.42
CA SER A 277 -4.39 -6.27 -11.89
C SER A 277 -5.88 -6.55 -11.68
N GLY A 278 -6.53 -5.65 -10.95
CA GLY A 278 -7.91 -5.75 -10.54
C GLY A 278 -8.74 -4.60 -11.05
N THR A 279 -10.00 -4.60 -10.63
CA THR A 279 -10.95 -3.54 -10.95
C THR A 279 -11.48 -2.92 -9.67
N LEU A 280 -11.58 -1.59 -9.65
CA LEU A 280 -12.25 -0.88 -8.57
C LEU A 280 -13.74 -1.24 -8.54
N LYS A 281 -14.24 -1.70 -7.40
CA LYS A 281 -15.64 -2.13 -7.21
C LYS A 281 -16.43 -1.21 -6.31
N GLY A 282 -15.77 -0.57 -5.35
CA GLY A 282 -16.44 0.28 -4.38
C GLY A 282 -15.59 1.47 -3.99
N ILE A 283 -16.25 2.61 -3.90
CA ILE A 283 -15.75 3.82 -3.26
C ILE A 283 -16.63 4.00 -2.02
N ASP A 284 -16.01 4.10 -0.84
CA ASP A 284 -16.75 4.33 0.40
C ASP A 284 -17.51 5.67 0.32
N ASN A 285 -18.68 5.74 0.93
CA ASN A 285 -19.48 6.96 0.98
C ASN A 285 -19.11 7.86 2.16
N GLN A 286 -18.16 7.43 3.01
CA GLN A 286 -17.68 8.20 4.16
C GLN A 286 -16.17 8.42 4.10
N VAL A 287 -15.77 9.66 4.38
CA VAL A 287 -14.37 9.99 4.70
C VAL A 287 -14.14 9.65 6.16
N ASP A 288 -13.05 8.98 6.44
CA ASP A 288 -12.61 8.68 7.80
C ASP A 288 -12.08 9.99 8.44
N PRO A 289 -12.78 10.58 9.44
CA PRO A 289 -12.42 11.89 9.98
C PRO A 289 -11.12 11.85 10.82
N THR A 290 -10.69 10.67 11.25
CA THR A 290 -9.45 10.50 12.03
C THR A 290 -8.22 10.58 11.13
N THR A 291 -8.33 10.08 9.89
CA THR A 291 -7.19 10.03 8.96
C THR A 291 -7.32 11.01 7.78
N GLY A 292 -8.49 11.58 7.54
CA GLY A 292 -8.77 12.42 6.37
C GLY A 292 -8.68 11.65 5.05
N THR A 293 -9.01 10.35 5.07
CA THR A 293 -8.90 9.46 3.91
C THR A 293 -10.23 8.85 3.50
N LEU A 294 -10.38 8.58 2.21
CA LEU A 294 -11.48 7.84 1.61
C LEU A 294 -11.05 6.38 1.42
N LYS A 295 -11.88 5.43 1.84
CA LYS A 295 -11.62 4.00 1.62
C LYS A 295 -12.16 3.57 0.26
N LEU A 296 -11.40 2.70 -0.40
CA LEU A 296 -11.73 2.11 -1.68
C LEU A 296 -11.56 0.60 -1.60
N LYS A 297 -12.36 -0.12 -2.39
CA LYS A 297 -12.31 -1.57 -2.53
C LYS A 297 -12.14 -1.93 -4.01
N ALA A 298 -11.06 -2.63 -4.31
CA ALA A 298 -10.85 -3.28 -5.61
C ALA A 298 -10.86 -4.79 -5.48
N GLU A 299 -11.30 -5.48 -6.53
CA GLU A 299 -11.33 -6.93 -6.62
C GLU A 299 -10.34 -7.43 -7.68
N PHE A 300 -9.63 -8.50 -7.33
CA PHE A 300 -8.53 -9.08 -8.08
C PHE A 300 -8.80 -10.57 -8.31
N PRO A 301 -8.51 -11.12 -9.51
CA PRO A 301 -8.70 -12.54 -9.78
C PRO A 301 -7.86 -13.46 -8.88
N ASN A 302 -6.63 -13.06 -8.55
CA ASN A 302 -5.65 -13.81 -7.75
C ASN A 302 -5.41 -15.24 -8.26
N ALA A 303 -5.28 -15.40 -9.58
CA ALA A 303 -5.18 -16.72 -10.24
C ALA A 303 -4.03 -17.59 -9.71
N ASN A 304 -2.92 -16.96 -9.30
CA ASN A 304 -1.71 -17.63 -8.82
C ASN A 304 -1.56 -17.65 -7.29
N PHE A 305 -2.58 -17.22 -6.54
CA PHE A 305 -2.55 -17.15 -5.06
C PHE A 305 -1.36 -16.35 -4.51
N GLN A 306 -0.99 -15.25 -5.17
CA GLN A 306 0.10 -14.39 -4.73
C GLN A 306 -0.36 -13.36 -3.68
N LEU A 307 -1.65 -13.03 -3.68
CA LEU A 307 -2.26 -12.14 -2.69
C LEU A 307 -2.88 -12.96 -1.55
N TRP A 308 -2.47 -12.67 -0.32
CA TRP A 308 -2.96 -13.35 0.88
C TRP A 308 -3.70 -12.38 1.81
N PRO A 309 -4.87 -12.75 2.36
CA PRO A 309 -5.58 -11.90 3.31
C PRO A 309 -4.70 -11.50 4.50
N GLY A 310 -4.73 -10.22 4.87
CA GLY A 310 -3.89 -9.65 5.93
C GLY A 310 -2.56 -9.06 5.45
N GLN A 311 -2.14 -9.33 4.21
CA GLN A 311 -0.96 -8.72 3.61
C GLN A 311 -1.19 -7.23 3.32
N PHE A 312 -0.16 -6.42 3.51
CA PHE A 312 -0.12 -5.04 3.03
C PHE A 312 0.53 -4.97 1.66
N VAL A 313 -0.06 -4.20 0.76
CA VAL A 313 0.39 -4.09 -0.64
C VAL A 313 0.37 -2.64 -1.11
N ASN A 314 1.27 -2.31 -2.04
CA ASN A 314 1.25 -1.04 -2.74
C ASN A 314 0.28 -1.14 -3.91
N VAL A 315 -0.56 -0.14 -4.07
CA VAL A 315 -1.67 -0.13 -5.02
C VAL A 315 -1.57 1.11 -5.88
N ARG A 316 -1.80 0.96 -7.17
CA ARG A 316 -1.84 2.05 -8.13
C ARG A 316 -3.18 2.07 -8.84
N LEU A 317 -3.97 3.09 -8.57
CA LEU A 317 -5.26 3.32 -9.23
C LEU A 317 -5.04 4.19 -10.47
N LYS A 318 -5.39 3.69 -11.65
CA LYS A 318 -5.42 4.49 -12.87
C LYS A 318 -6.68 5.36 -12.90
N VAL A 319 -6.52 6.68 -12.78
CA VAL A 319 -7.66 7.63 -12.70
C VAL A 319 -7.89 8.42 -13.99
N ASP A 320 -6.87 8.57 -14.82
CA ASP A 320 -7.05 9.28 -16.10
C ASP A 320 -6.02 8.84 -17.13
N THR A 321 -6.18 9.30 -18.37
CA THR A 321 -5.14 9.22 -19.39
C THR A 321 -5.13 10.55 -20.13
N LEU A 322 -4.03 11.29 -20.00
CA LEU A 322 -3.82 12.55 -20.69
C LEU A 322 -3.45 12.24 -22.13
N SER A 323 -4.43 12.37 -23.04
CA SER A 323 -4.20 12.15 -24.47
C SER A 323 -3.37 13.27 -25.09
N GLN A 324 -2.45 12.89 -25.98
CA GLN A 324 -1.61 13.82 -26.76
C GLN A 324 -0.85 14.84 -25.89
N ALA A 325 -0.33 14.40 -24.75
CA ALA A 325 0.39 15.27 -23.84
C ALA A 325 1.84 15.49 -24.31
N VAL A 326 2.35 16.72 -24.13
CA VAL A 326 3.75 17.04 -24.42
C VAL A 326 4.61 16.61 -23.24
N VAL A 327 5.52 15.66 -23.49
CA VAL A 327 6.40 15.08 -22.49
C VAL A 327 7.84 15.45 -22.78
N VAL A 328 8.53 15.95 -21.77
CA VAL A 328 9.96 16.26 -21.82
C VAL A 328 10.68 15.51 -20.69
N PRO A 329 11.98 15.21 -20.83
CA PRO A 329 12.75 14.66 -19.72
C PRO A 329 12.67 15.59 -18.51
N THR A 330 12.50 15.04 -17.31
CA THR A 330 12.45 15.80 -16.06
C THR A 330 13.66 16.74 -15.88
N SER A 331 14.82 16.34 -16.40
CA SER A 331 16.04 17.16 -16.39
C SER A 331 15.94 18.47 -17.19
N ALA A 332 15.00 18.56 -18.15
CA ALA A 332 14.75 19.77 -18.92
C ALA A 332 13.88 20.81 -18.21
N VAL A 333 13.30 20.46 -17.06
CA VAL A 333 12.42 21.33 -16.28
C VAL A 333 13.21 21.91 -15.11
N GLN A 334 13.30 23.23 -15.04
CA GLN A 334 14.06 23.97 -14.02
C GLN A 334 13.12 24.83 -13.18
N ARG A 335 13.53 25.15 -11.94
CA ARG A 335 12.79 26.06 -11.05
C ARG A 335 13.57 27.34 -10.81
N GLY A 336 12.94 28.47 -11.06
CA GLY A 336 13.51 29.80 -10.83
C GLY A 336 12.64 30.66 -9.91
N PRO A 337 13.07 31.89 -9.60
CA PRO A 337 12.34 32.82 -8.75
C PRO A 337 10.94 33.19 -9.27
N ALA A 338 10.73 33.14 -10.59
CA ALA A 338 9.47 33.43 -11.26
C ALA A 338 8.58 32.20 -11.50
N GLY A 339 9.01 31.01 -11.06
CA GLY A 339 8.31 29.74 -11.28
C GLY A 339 9.11 28.72 -12.08
N THR A 340 8.42 27.70 -12.58
CA THR A 340 9.02 26.62 -13.38
C THR A 340 9.23 27.08 -14.83
N PHE A 341 10.40 26.78 -15.39
CA PHE A 341 10.76 27.16 -16.76
C PHE A 341 11.62 26.07 -17.41
N SER A 342 11.73 26.10 -18.74
CA SER A 342 12.62 25.23 -19.51
C SER A 342 13.43 26.07 -20.49
N TYR A 343 14.69 25.69 -20.68
CA TYR A 343 15.57 26.33 -21.66
C TYR A 343 15.31 25.75 -23.04
N VAL A 344 14.81 26.59 -23.95
CA VAL A 344 14.55 26.22 -25.34
C VAL A 344 15.63 26.81 -26.22
N ILE A 345 16.24 25.96 -27.06
CA ILE A 345 17.20 26.34 -28.08
C ILE A 345 16.41 26.86 -29.28
N GLY A 346 16.51 28.17 -29.54
CA GLY A 346 15.93 28.83 -30.71
C GLY A 346 16.90 28.86 -31.89
N ASP A 347 16.62 29.75 -32.83
CA ASP A 347 17.47 29.95 -34.02
C ASP A 347 18.87 30.45 -33.64
N ASN A 348 19.88 30.09 -34.44
CA ASN A 348 21.30 30.39 -34.21
C ASN A 348 21.92 29.79 -32.93
N ASP A 349 21.34 28.69 -32.41
CA ASP A 349 21.77 28.00 -31.19
C ASP A 349 21.78 28.93 -29.96
N ILE A 350 20.81 29.82 -29.88
CA ILE A 350 20.61 30.73 -28.75
C ILE A 350 19.56 30.15 -27.81
N VAL A 351 19.88 30.04 -26.53
CA VAL A 351 18.97 29.52 -25.51
C VAL A 351 18.08 30.63 -24.97
N THR A 352 16.78 30.34 -24.86
CA THR A 352 15.79 31.21 -24.24
C THR A 352 15.09 30.51 -23.08
N ALA A 353 14.91 31.19 -21.96
CA ALA A 353 14.15 30.66 -20.84
C ALA A 353 12.64 30.84 -21.08
N LYS A 354 11.91 29.75 -21.38
CA LYS A 354 10.45 29.79 -21.51
C LYS A 354 9.78 29.33 -20.22
N PRO A 355 8.81 30.09 -19.65
CA PRO A 355 8.02 29.61 -18.53
C PRO A 355 7.17 28.42 -18.96
N VAL A 356 7.11 27.38 -18.13
CA VAL A 356 6.36 26.15 -18.43
C VAL A 356 5.43 25.78 -17.27
N ALA A 357 4.21 25.37 -17.62
CA ALA A 357 3.28 24.80 -16.66
C ALA A 357 3.43 23.28 -16.67
N VAL A 358 3.86 22.71 -15.56
CA VAL A 358 4.02 21.25 -15.42
C VAL A 358 2.76 20.69 -14.76
N THR A 359 2.14 19.69 -15.38
CA THR A 359 0.96 19.01 -14.84
C THR A 359 1.36 17.83 -13.96
N GLN A 360 2.33 17.03 -14.41
CA GLN A 360 2.81 15.85 -13.71
C GLN A 360 4.31 15.69 -13.97
N GLN A 361 5.03 15.16 -12.99
CA GLN A 361 6.47 14.93 -13.09
C GLN A 361 6.81 13.65 -12.34
N ASN A 362 7.57 12.76 -12.99
CA ASN A 362 8.18 11.60 -12.37
C ASN A 362 9.72 11.69 -12.49
N GLU A 363 10.45 10.64 -12.14
CA GLU A 363 11.92 10.65 -12.14
C GLU A 363 12.54 10.86 -13.54
N HIS A 364 11.86 10.43 -14.60
CA HIS A 364 12.38 10.46 -15.96
C HIS A 364 11.73 11.53 -16.83
N ASP A 365 10.42 11.73 -16.68
CA ASP A 365 9.55 12.47 -17.58
C ASP A 365 8.68 13.49 -16.83
N ALA A 366 8.51 14.65 -17.45
CA ALA A 366 7.61 15.72 -17.03
C ALA A 366 6.58 16.00 -18.13
N VAL A 367 5.31 16.01 -17.74
CA VAL A 367 4.17 16.35 -18.59
C VAL A 367 3.92 17.85 -18.51
N ILE A 368 3.96 18.50 -19.67
CA ILE A 368 3.85 19.94 -19.82
C ILE A 368 2.43 20.29 -20.28
N ALA A 369 1.73 21.11 -19.49
CA ALA A 369 0.40 21.64 -19.81
C ALA A 369 0.48 22.77 -20.84
N SER A 370 1.47 23.65 -20.71
CA SER A 370 1.66 24.79 -21.62
C SER A 370 3.09 25.35 -21.54
N GLY A 371 3.51 26.05 -22.60
CA GLY A 371 4.79 26.76 -22.68
C GLY A 371 5.83 26.15 -23.62
N LEU A 372 5.59 24.92 -24.12
CA LEU A 372 6.47 24.22 -25.06
C LEU A 372 5.71 23.65 -26.26
N SER A 373 6.34 23.74 -27.43
CA SER A 373 5.88 23.10 -28.67
C SER A 373 6.60 21.76 -28.91
N PRO A 374 5.97 20.77 -29.57
CA PRO A 374 6.65 19.56 -30.03
C PRO A 374 7.88 19.82 -30.92
N SER A 375 7.94 20.99 -31.56
CA SER A 375 9.06 21.42 -32.41
C SER A 375 10.21 22.08 -31.63
N ASP A 376 10.02 22.39 -30.35
CA ASP A 376 11.03 23.05 -29.54
C ASP A 376 12.17 22.06 -29.19
N ARG A 377 13.40 22.57 -29.00
CA ARG A 377 14.52 21.76 -28.50
C ARG A 377 14.85 22.20 -27.09
N VAL A 378 14.63 21.32 -26.11
CA VAL A 378 14.80 21.64 -24.70
C VAL A 378 16.15 21.16 -24.19
N VAL A 379 16.83 21.97 -23.37
CA VAL A 379 18.13 21.62 -22.77
C VAL A 379 17.92 20.69 -21.58
N THR A 380 18.58 19.52 -21.57
CA THR A 380 18.52 18.53 -20.48
C THR A 380 19.72 18.57 -19.55
N THR A 381 20.91 18.87 -20.08
CA THR A 381 22.18 18.88 -19.33
C THR A 381 22.98 20.12 -19.65
N GLY A 382 23.72 20.66 -18.67
CA GLY A 382 24.57 21.85 -18.84
C GLY A 382 23.91 23.17 -18.44
N PHE A 383 22.69 23.14 -17.88
CA PHE A 383 21.92 24.32 -17.50
C PHE A 383 22.57 25.20 -16.42
N ALA A 384 23.47 24.66 -15.58
CA ALA A 384 24.11 25.42 -14.49
C ALA A 384 24.96 26.61 -14.96
N ASN A 385 25.48 26.56 -16.20
CA ASN A 385 26.30 27.61 -16.78
C ASN A 385 25.55 28.41 -17.86
N LEU A 386 24.23 28.20 -18.01
CA LEU A 386 23.41 28.89 -19.00
C LEU A 386 22.74 30.12 -18.39
N SER A 387 22.74 31.19 -19.17
CA SER A 387 21.89 32.36 -18.94
C SER A 387 20.97 32.55 -20.14
N ASP A 388 19.88 33.28 -19.94
CA ASP A 388 19.01 33.67 -21.05
C ASP A 388 19.82 34.43 -22.12
N GLY A 389 19.67 34.05 -23.39
CA GLY A 389 20.43 34.59 -24.52
C GLY A 389 21.83 33.99 -24.73
N ALA A 390 22.24 32.97 -23.96
CA ALA A 390 23.54 32.32 -24.15
C ALA A 390 23.59 31.48 -25.44
N LYS A 391 24.73 31.51 -26.13
CA LYS A 391 24.99 30.63 -27.26
C LYS A 391 25.44 29.25 -26.79
N VAL A 392 24.91 28.19 -27.39
CA VAL A 392 25.21 26.81 -27.00
C VAL A 392 25.77 25.98 -28.15
N ILE A 393 26.51 24.92 -27.80
CA ILE A 393 26.84 23.84 -28.73
C ILE A 393 26.12 22.59 -28.23
N ILE A 394 25.35 21.96 -29.11
CA ILE A 394 24.64 20.72 -28.78
C ILE A 394 25.61 19.55 -28.92
N GLY A 395 25.86 18.85 -27.81
CA GLY A 395 26.54 17.55 -27.82
C GLY A 395 25.66 16.51 -28.49
N LYS A 396 26.27 15.60 -29.27
CA LYS A 396 25.58 14.40 -29.76
C LYS A 396 25.51 13.39 -28.61
N ASP A 397 24.31 12.94 -28.28
CA ASP A 397 24.06 11.95 -27.22
C ASP A 397 24.81 10.63 -27.49
N ASP A 398 25.77 10.30 -26.64
CA ASP A 398 25.80 9.04 -25.90
C ASP A 398 26.83 9.20 -24.76
N GLN A 399 26.59 8.58 -23.61
CA GLN A 399 27.32 8.68 -22.32
C GLN A 399 26.65 9.60 -21.29
N THR A 400 25.77 9.01 -20.50
CA THR A 400 25.49 9.42 -19.12
C THR A 400 26.82 9.63 -18.38
N PRO A 401 27.18 10.85 -17.95
CA PRO A 401 28.39 11.03 -17.15
C PRO A 401 28.11 10.48 -15.75
N ALA A 402 28.71 9.34 -15.42
CA ALA A 402 28.88 8.96 -14.02
C ALA A 402 29.66 10.08 -13.31
N ALA A 403 29.12 10.60 -12.22
CA ALA A 403 29.80 11.59 -11.39
C ALA A 403 31.05 10.96 -10.75
N ASP A 404 32.20 11.14 -11.38
CA ASP A 404 33.52 10.76 -10.83
C ASP A 404 33.91 11.76 -9.73
N LEU A 405 33.38 11.55 -8.53
CA LEU A 405 33.85 12.19 -7.30
C LEU A 405 35.10 11.45 -6.78
N ALA A 406 36.22 11.54 -7.49
CA ALA A 406 37.52 11.19 -6.92
C ALA A 406 38.66 12.06 -7.47
N PRO A 407 39.47 12.71 -6.62
CA PRO A 407 40.64 13.45 -7.07
C PRO A 407 41.71 12.46 -7.57
N ARG A 408 42.03 12.55 -8.87
CA ARG A 408 43.12 11.78 -9.50
C ARG A 408 44.45 12.06 -8.79
N LYS A 409 45.00 11.02 -8.17
CA LYS A 409 46.34 11.00 -7.57
C LYS A 409 47.39 11.12 -8.68
N LYS A 410 48.19 12.17 -8.59
CA LYS A 410 49.29 12.53 -9.49
C LYS A 410 50.31 11.37 -9.59
N GLY A 411 50.42 10.74 -10.74
CA GLY A 411 51.40 9.68 -11.01
C GLY A 411 52.83 10.22 -11.03
N SER A 412 53.68 9.70 -10.14
CA SER A 412 55.12 9.92 -10.14
C SER A 412 55.78 8.96 -11.13
N ARG A 413 56.57 9.52 -12.05
CA ARG A 413 57.50 8.80 -12.93
C ARG A 413 58.60 8.15 -12.08
N GLY A 414 58.80 6.84 -12.26
CA GLY A 414 60.00 6.12 -11.82
C GLY A 414 60.70 5.49 -13.04
N PRO A 415 62.04 5.54 -13.14
CA PRO A 415 62.77 5.23 -14.36
C PRO A 415 63.07 3.73 -14.53
N GLN A 416 63.41 3.41 -15.78
CA GLN A 416 63.64 2.08 -16.35
C GLN A 416 65.11 1.64 -16.21
N GLY A 417 65.31 0.33 -16.01
CA GLY A 417 66.54 -0.43 -16.23
C GLY A 417 66.87 -1.35 -15.06
N LYS A 418 67.40 -2.56 -15.21
CA LYS A 418 67.63 -3.48 -16.35
C LYS A 418 68.15 -4.80 -15.72
N ASP A 419 67.80 -5.92 -16.34
CA ASP A 419 68.55 -7.19 -16.46
C ASP A 419 68.94 -8.05 -15.23
N ALA A 420 68.39 -9.28 -15.19
CA ALA A 420 69.04 -10.59 -14.91
C ALA A 420 67.93 -11.65 -14.76
N GLN A 421 67.53 -12.40 -15.79
CA GLN A 421 68.15 -13.62 -16.36
C GLN A 421 68.26 -14.79 -15.36
N GLY A 422 67.45 -15.86 -15.55
CA GLY A 422 67.73 -17.16 -14.94
C GLY A 422 66.56 -18.14 -14.74
N LYS A 423 66.24 -18.90 -15.79
CA LYS A 423 65.94 -20.36 -15.85
C LYS A 423 64.75 -20.99 -15.09
N ASP A 424 63.85 -21.54 -15.92
CA ASP A 424 63.44 -22.94 -16.08
C ASP A 424 62.80 -23.78 -14.95
N ALA A 425 61.78 -24.53 -15.39
CA ALA A 425 61.33 -25.87 -14.97
C ALA A 425 60.21 -26.01 -13.91
N GLN A 426 58.97 -26.05 -14.41
CA GLN A 426 58.08 -27.23 -14.49
C GLN A 426 58.27 -28.41 -13.49
N GLY A 427 57.18 -28.80 -12.82
CA GLY A 427 57.00 -30.09 -12.12
C GLY A 427 56.16 -29.94 -10.84
N LYS A 428 54.84 -30.10 -10.84
CA LYS A 428 54.05 -31.34 -10.65
C LYS A 428 54.33 -32.14 -9.36
N ASP A 429 53.22 -32.30 -8.62
CA ASP A 429 52.76 -33.48 -7.88
C ASP A 429 53.13 -33.72 -6.39
N GLU A 430 52.05 -34.03 -5.67
CA GLU A 430 51.87 -34.96 -4.54
C GLU A 430 51.89 -34.51 -3.05
N LYS A 431 50.68 -34.63 -2.47
CA LYS A 431 50.25 -35.44 -1.29
C LYS A 431 50.96 -35.32 0.07
N GLY A 432 50.11 -35.37 1.10
CA GLY A 432 50.41 -35.81 2.47
C GLY A 432 49.88 -34.80 3.49
N GLU A 433 48.65 -34.91 4.02
CA GLU A 433 48.18 -35.88 5.01
C GLU A 433 49.08 -36.01 6.25
N ARG A 434 48.66 -35.42 7.37
CA ARG A 434 48.79 -35.91 8.77
C ARG A 434 47.96 -34.98 9.68
N ARG A 435 46.83 -35.39 10.27
CA ARG A 435 46.55 -36.37 11.35
C ARG A 435 47.23 -36.05 12.68
N GLY A 436 46.39 -35.85 13.71
CA GLY A 436 46.67 -36.19 15.11
C GLY A 436 45.99 -35.24 16.11
N LYS A 437 44.82 -35.55 16.71
CA LYS A 437 44.58 -36.34 17.95
C LYS A 437 45.21 -35.69 19.21
N LYS A 438 44.65 -35.65 20.42
CA LYS A 438 43.54 -36.34 21.11
C LYS A 438 43.43 -35.76 22.55
N GLY A 439 42.36 -36.08 23.29
CA GLY A 439 42.34 -36.10 24.77
C GLY A 439 41.07 -35.45 25.35
N GLU A 440 39.92 -36.12 25.56
CA GLU A 440 39.53 -37.17 26.53
C GLU A 440 39.42 -36.76 28.02
N GLY A 441 38.22 -37.03 28.56
CA GLY A 441 37.92 -37.35 29.98
C GLY A 441 37.13 -36.27 30.74
N SER A 442 36.19 -36.56 31.64
CA SER A 442 35.46 -37.76 32.08
C SER A 442 34.49 -37.32 33.22
N GLN A 443 33.29 -37.92 33.25
CA GLN A 443 32.46 -38.32 34.42
C GLN A 443 32.09 -37.37 35.59
N GLY A 444 30.83 -37.47 36.01
CA GLY A 444 30.39 -37.16 37.37
C GLY A 444 28.86 -37.25 37.56
N ALA A 445 28.40 -38.28 38.27
CA ALA A 445 27.01 -38.55 38.66
C ALA A 445 26.64 -37.86 40.00
N GLY A 446 25.34 -37.75 40.33
CA GLY A 446 24.91 -37.45 41.71
C GLY A 446 23.43 -37.10 41.90
N GLN A 447 22.74 -37.90 42.71
CA GLN A 447 21.34 -37.91 43.13
C GLN A 447 20.86 -36.72 44.00
N GLY A 448 19.53 -36.56 44.08
CA GLY A 448 18.83 -36.53 45.38
C GLY A 448 17.96 -35.31 45.70
N GLY A 449 16.70 -35.55 46.09
CA GLY A 449 15.91 -34.58 46.88
C GLY A 449 14.39 -34.61 46.72
N GLU A 450 13.71 -35.55 47.38
CA GLU A 450 12.32 -35.40 47.84
C GLU A 450 12.21 -34.30 48.91
N GLN A 451 11.19 -33.42 48.84
CA GLN A 451 10.49 -32.98 50.05
C GLN A 451 9.11 -32.35 49.79
N SER A 452 8.22 -32.74 50.70
CA SER A 452 6.81 -32.40 50.93
C SER A 452 6.52 -30.95 51.38
N GLY A 453 5.27 -30.51 51.17
CA GLY A 453 4.59 -29.44 51.94
C GLY A 453 3.41 -28.86 51.14
N SER A 454 2.15 -29.28 51.36
CA SER A 454 1.20 -28.80 52.38
C SER A 454 0.93 -27.29 52.35
N GLY A 455 -0.33 -26.88 52.16
CA GLY A 455 -0.83 -25.60 52.73
C GLY A 455 -1.76 -24.73 51.87
N ALA A 456 -3.05 -25.07 51.85
CA ALA A 456 -4.24 -24.22 52.10
C ALA A 456 -4.30 -22.72 51.72
N LYS A 457 -5.39 -22.34 51.03
CA LYS A 457 -6.43 -21.30 51.35
C LYS A 457 -6.98 -20.69 50.05
N SER A 458 -8.25 -20.81 49.68
CA SER A 458 -9.49 -20.30 50.30
C SER A 458 -9.63 -18.77 50.28
N GLN A 459 -10.45 -18.32 49.30
CA GLN A 459 -11.50 -17.26 49.40
C GLN A 459 -11.09 -15.78 49.52
N PRO A 460 -12.04 -14.85 49.29
CA PRO A 460 -13.42 -15.00 48.78
C PRO A 460 -13.64 -14.59 47.32
#